data_AF-A0A9X2CXQ3-F1
#
_entry.id   AF-A0A9X2CXQ3-F1
#
_cell.length_a   1.000
_cell.length_b   1.000
_cell.length_c   1.000
_cell.angle_alpha   90.00
_cell.angle_beta   90.00
_cell.angle_gamma   90.00
#
_symmetry.space_group_name_H-M   'P 1'
#
loop_
_entity.id
_entity.type
_entity.pdbx_description
1 polymer ?
#
loop_
_entity_poly.entity_id
_entity_poly.type
_entity_poly.pdbx_seq_one_letter_code
_entity_poly.pdbx_strand_id
1 'polypeptide(L)'
;MRVRIKFNPKQEKDAGEKLDRLWNQLNREGKVLMPLQEYPFSKRYGWVQDKYGLSWQVTPTSLGEMMKNGTREQIDRLTQAFLPMKKFDIATLTRAYEGK
;
A
#
# COMPACT_ATOMS: atom_id res chain seq x y z
N MET A 1 11.43 1.88 -13.36
CA MET A 1 12.00 2.21 -12.03
C MET A 1 10.86 2.23 -11.00
N ARG A 2 11.05 1.68 -9.79
CA ARG A 2 10.04 1.72 -8.71
C ARG A 2 10.63 2.38 -7.47
N VAL A 3 9.99 3.44 -6.99
CA VAL A 3 10.36 4.12 -5.74
C VAL A 3 9.39 3.72 -4.64
N ARG A 4 9.92 3.30 -3.49
CA ARG A 4 9.12 2.94 -2.30
C ARG A 4 9.25 4.02 -1.25
N ILE A 5 8.14 4.66 -0.93
CA ILE A 5 8.06 5.61 0.18
C ILE A 5 7.56 4.84 1.39
N LYS A 6 8.42 4.73 2.41
CA LYS A 6 8.06 4.16 3.70
C LYS A 6 7.51 5.28 4.57
N PHE A 7 6.25 5.15 4.92
CA PHE A 7 5.57 6.07 5.82
C PHE A 7 5.58 5.50 7.25
N ASN A 8 6.09 6.25 8.23
CA ASN A 8 6.06 5.88 9.64
C ASN A 8 5.41 6.96 10.51
N PRO A 9 4.12 6.83 10.85
CA PRO A 9 3.41 7.83 11.65
C PRO A 9 3.87 7.87 13.11
N LYS A 10 4.63 6.88 13.59
CA LYS A 10 5.19 6.87 14.96
C LYS A 10 6.47 7.71 15.07
N GLN A 11 7.18 7.93 13.96
CA GLN A 11 8.45 8.67 13.94
C GLN A 11 8.30 10.13 13.52
N GLU A 12 7.28 10.44 12.72
CA GLU A 12 7.03 11.80 12.23
C GLU A 12 5.59 12.23 12.52
N LYS A 13 5.42 13.25 13.38
CA LYS A 13 4.11 13.81 13.75
C LYS A 13 3.32 14.33 12.54
N ASP A 14 4.01 14.90 11.56
CA ASP A 14 3.40 15.49 10.36
C ASP A 14 3.51 14.59 9.13
N ALA A 15 3.89 13.31 9.32
CA ALA A 15 4.04 12.37 8.22
C ALA A 15 2.79 12.37 7.35
N GLY A 16 1.62 12.34 8.01
CA GLY A 16 0.31 12.24 7.37
C GLY A 16 0.08 13.34 6.33
N GLU A 17 0.28 14.59 6.74
CA GLU A 17 0.12 15.75 5.85
C GLU A 17 1.17 15.80 4.76
N LYS A 18 2.44 15.50 5.08
CA LYS A 18 3.50 15.45 4.06
C LYS A 18 3.18 14.42 2.98
N LEU A 19 2.67 13.26 3.40
CA LEU A 19 2.26 12.20 2.48
C LEU A 19 1.10 12.66 1.60
N ASP A 20 0.10 13.31 2.17
CA ASP A 20 -1.07 13.78 1.42
C ASP A 20 -0.67 14.88 0.43
N ARG A 21 0.23 15.79 0.81
CA ARG A 21 0.81 16.79 -0.10
C ARG A 21 1.59 16.14 -1.24
N LEU A 22 2.45 15.18 -0.93
CA LEU A 22 3.26 14.47 -1.93
C LEU A 22 2.36 13.64 -2.86
N TRP A 23 1.33 13.00 -2.31
CA TRP A 23 0.33 12.27 -3.07
C TRP A 23 -0.42 13.19 -4.05
N ASN A 24 -0.88 14.35 -3.58
CA ASN A 24 -1.54 15.34 -4.42
C ASN A 24 -0.63 15.84 -5.55
N GLN A 25 0.66 16.01 -5.28
CA GLN A 25 1.64 16.41 -6.28
C GLN A 25 1.88 15.32 -7.33
N LEU A 26 1.98 14.06 -6.91
CA LEU A 26 2.17 12.91 -7.81
C LEU A 26 0.91 12.63 -8.65
N ASN A 27 -0.28 12.85 -8.10
CA ASN A 27 -1.55 12.63 -8.78
C ASN A 27 -1.88 13.73 -9.82
N ARG A 28 -1.34 14.95 -9.68
CA ARG A 28 -1.68 16.09 -10.57
C ARG A 28 -1.48 15.81 -12.06
N GLU A 29 -0.41 15.12 -12.42
CA GLU A 29 -0.08 14.78 -13.81
C GLU A 29 0.25 13.28 -13.95
N GLY A 30 -0.02 12.51 -12.91
CA GLY A 30 0.27 11.09 -12.84
C GLY A 30 -0.97 10.23 -13.05
N LYS A 31 -0.77 8.95 -13.28
CA LYS A 31 -1.81 7.94 -13.27
C LYS A 31 -1.88 7.29 -11.90
N VAL A 32 -2.95 7.54 -11.16
CA VAL A 32 -3.25 6.77 -9.95
C VAL A 32 -3.56 5.35 -10.37
N LEU A 33 -2.69 4.43 -9.96
CA LEU A 33 -2.92 3.00 -10.14
C LEU A 33 -3.77 2.46 -8.99
N MET A 34 -3.56 3.01 -7.79
CA MET A 34 -4.30 2.70 -6.58
C MET A 34 -4.41 3.94 -5.67
N PRO A 35 -5.61 4.38 -5.29
CA PRO A 35 -5.77 5.56 -4.44
C PRO A 35 -5.14 5.36 -3.07
N LEU A 36 -4.59 6.44 -2.52
CA LEU A 36 -4.07 6.48 -1.15
C LEU A 36 -5.24 6.43 -0.16
N GLN A 37 -5.47 5.27 0.42
CA GLN A 37 -6.55 5.05 1.40
C GLN A 37 -6.22 3.92 2.36
N GLU A 38 -7.11 3.69 3.31
CA GLU A 38 -7.09 2.50 4.14
C GLU A 38 -7.56 1.30 3.33
N TYR A 39 -6.76 0.24 3.39
CA TYR A 39 -7.09 -1.06 2.87
C TYR A 39 -7.01 -2.10 3.98
N PRO A 40 -7.70 -3.24 3.84
CA PRO A 40 -7.71 -4.29 4.86
C PRO A 40 -6.35 -4.89 5.21
N PHE A 41 -5.34 -4.78 4.34
CA PHE A 41 -3.96 -5.19 4.61
C PHE A 41 -3.07 -4.01 5.05
N SER A 42 -3.58 -2.78 5.05
CA SER A 42 -2.78 -1.58 5.29
C SER A 42 -3.60 -0.32 5.54
N LYS A 43 -3.45 0.31 6.71
CA LYS A 43 -4.15 1.57 7.05
C LYS A 43 -3.94 2.74 6.08
N ARG A 44 -2.85 2.75 5.30
CA ARG A 44 -2.52 3.85 4.38
C ARG A 44 -1.61 3.36 3.26
N TYR A 45 -2.20 2.75 2.24
CA TYR A 45 -1.47 2.29 1.06
C TYR A 45 -1.88 3.09 -0.17
N GLY A 46 -0.94 3.36 -1.07
CA GLY A 46 -1.21 4.05 -2.32
C GLY A 46 -0.19 3.68 -3.39
N TRP A 47 -0.61 3.72 -4.65
CA TRP A 47 0.28 3.50 -5.78
C TRP A 47 -0.06 4.46 -6.91
N VAL A 48 0.89 5.30 -7.28
CA VAL A 48 0.74 6.27 -8.37
C VAL A 48 1.92 6.16 -9.32
N GLN A 49 1.66 6.31 -10.60
CA GLN A 49 2.70 6.49 -11.61
C GLN A 49 2.75 7.97 -11.96
N ASP A 50 3.92 8.61 -11.89
CA ASP A 50 4.05 10.02 -12.28
C ASP A 50 4.07 10.21 -13.81
N LYS A 51 4.11 11.47 -14.23
CA LYS A 51 4.16 11.86 -15.64
C LYS A 51 5.42 11.39 -16.40
N TYR A 52 6.48 11.05 -15.68
CA TYR A 52 7.72 10.52 -16.26
C TYR A 52 7.73 8.99 -16.32
N GLY A 53 6.62 8.35 -15.93
CA GLY A 53 6.47 6.90 -15.93
C GLY A 53 7.07 6.20 -14.70
N LEU A 54 7.58 6.94 -13.71
CA LEU A 54 8.08 6.35 -12.46
C LEU A 54 6.91 5.91 -11.58
N SER A 55 7.02 4.69 -11.06
CA SER A 55 6.03 4.12 -10.14
C SER A 55 6.40 4.41 -8.69
N TRP A 56 5.53 5.09 -7.99
CA TRP A 56 5.64 5.47 -6.58
C TRP A 56 4.69 4.62 -5.74
N GLN A 57 5.26 3.78 -4.88
CA GLN A 57 4.50 2.93 -3.98
C GLN A 57 4.62 3.50 -2.56
N VAL A 58 3.49 3.89 -2.00
CA VAL A 58 3.37 4.32 -0.61
C VAL A 58 2.97 3.12 0.22
N THR A 59 3.89 2.68 1.08
CA THR A 59 3.63 1.60 2.03
C THR A 59 3.81 2.12 3.45
N PRO A 60 2.84 1.95 4.35
CA PRO A 60 3.06 2.28 5.74
C PRO A 60 3.90 1.18 6.38
N THR A 61 4.68 1.54 7.38
CA THR A 61 5.46 0.59 8.18
C THR A 61 4.57 -0.44 8.89
N SER A 62 3.28 -0.12 9.08
CA SER A 62 2.28 -1.01 9.64
C SER A 62 1.94 -2.21 8.78
N LEU A 63 2.28 -2.25 7.48
CA LEU A 63 2.18 -3.49 6.69
C LEU A 63 3.03 -4.62 7.30
N GLY A 64 4.21 -4.25 7.83
CA GLY A 64 5.05 -5.17 8.59
C GLY A 64 4.44 -5.56 9.94
N GLU A 65 3.69 -4.65 10.58
CA GLU A 65 2.97 -4.95 11.84
C GLU A 65 1.75 -5.83 11.61
N MET A 66 1.05 -5.73 10.48
CA MET A 66 -0.11 -6.59 10.16
C MET A 66 0.30 -8.02 9.83
N MET A 67 1.46 -8.23 9.18
CA MET A 67 2.05 -9.59 9.10
C MET A 67 2.55 -10.09 10.45
N LYS A 68 2.76 -9.21 11.43
CA LYS A 68 3.21 -9.56 12.78
C LYS A 68 2.03 -9.83 13.74
N ASN A 69 0.89 -9.17 13.52
CA ASN A 69 -0.27 -9.16 14.42
C ASN A 69 -1.56 -9.75 13.81
N GLY A 70 -1.59 -10.04 12.50
CA GLY A 70 -2.72 -10.71 11.85
C GLY A 70 -2.85 -12.16 12.32
N THR A 71 -4.07 -12.73 12.27
CA THR A 71 -4.22 -14.15 12.62
C THR A 71 -3.50 -15.03 11.62
N ARG A 72 -3.13 -16.24 12.05
CA ARG A 72 -2.47 -17.22 11.18
C ARG A 72 -3.26 -17.42 9.89
N GLU A 73 -4.59 -17.55 9.97
CA GLU A 73 -5.42 -17.76 8.77
C GLU A 73 -5.43 -16.55 7.84
N GLN A 74 -5.43 -15.33 8.37
CA GLN A 74 -5.41 -14.11 7.55
C GLN A 74 -4.11 -13.98 6.79
N ILE A 75 -2.97 -14.29 7.43
CA ILE A 75 -1.64 -14.25 6.82
C ILE A 75 -1.49 -15.39 5.81
N ASP A 76 -1.99 -16.59 6.11
CA ASP A 76 -1.93 -17.74 5.21
C ASP A 76 -2.73 -17.49 3.93
N ARG A 77 -3.95 -16.93 4.03
CA ARG A 77 -4.76 -16.56 2.86
C ARG A 77 -4.10 -15.48 2.01
N LEU A 78 -3.54 -14.46 2.65
CA LEU A 78 -2.81 -13.38 1.96
C LEU A 78 -1.57 -13.93 1.24
N THR A 79 -0.84 -14.85 1.87
CA THR A 79 0.33 -15.52 1.28
C THR A 79 -0.05 -16.44 0.11
N GLN A 80 -1.14 -17.22 0.25
CA GLN A 80 -1.68 -18.07 -0.82
C GLN A 80 -2.12 -17.27 -2.04
N ALA A 81 -2.77 -16.13 -1.83
CA ALA A 81 -3.17 -15.25 -2.92
C ALA A 81 -1.97 -14.54 -3.55
N PHE A 82 -0.96 -14.17 -2.75
CA PHE A 82 0.24 -13.49 -3.23
C PHE A 82 1.19 -14.37 -4.06
N LEU A 83 1.37 -15.64 -3.68
CA LEU A 83 2.33 -16.56 -4.31
C LEU A 83 2.19 -16.75 -5.84
N PRO A 84 0.99 -16.96 -6.40
CA PRO A 84 0.83 -17.14 -7.85
C PRO A 84 0.74 -15.81 -8.63
N MET A 85 0.66 -14.65 -7.95
CA MET A 85 0.41 -13.37 -8.60
C MET A 85 1.62 -12.86 -9.40
N LYS A 86 1.48 -12.87 -10.73
CA LYS A 86 2.44 -12.20 -11.64
C LYS A 86 2.36 -10.68 -11.57
N LYS A 87 1.22 -10.13 -11.15
CA LYS A 87 0.97 -8.71 -10.92
C LYS A 87 0.28 -8.54 -9.58
N PHE A 88 0.66 -7.49 -8.85
CA PHE A 88 0.17 -7.22 -7.50
C PHE A 88 -1.30 -6.80 -7.56
N ASP A 89 -2.22 -7.75 -7.31
CA ASP A 89 -3.66 -7.51 -7.28
C ASP A 89 -4.16 -7.43 -5.86
N ILE A 90 -4.32 -6.20 -5.42
CA ILE A 90 -4.70 -5.89 -4.06
C ILE A 90 -6.16 -6.22 -3.76
N ALA A 91 -7.07 -6.11 -4.73
CA ALA A 91 -8.46 -6.47 -4.50
C ALA A 91 -8.58 -7.97 -4.15
N THR A 92 -7.78 -8.79 -4.83
CA THR A 92 -7.67 -10.22 -4.55
C THR A 92 -6.99 -10.50 -3.21
N LEU A 93 -5.92 -9.78 -2.85
CA LEU A 93 -5.26 -9.92 -1.54
C LEU A 93 -6.19 -9.50 -0.38
N THR A 94 -6.97 -8.44 -0.56
CA THR A 94 -7.95 -7.96 0.41
C THR A 94 -9.04 -9.00 0.65
N ARG A 95 -9.61 -9.57 -0.42
CA ARG A 95 -10.61 -10.64 -0.33
C ARG A 95 -10.07 -11.87 0.40
N ALA A 96 -8.85 -12.27 0.04
CA ALA A 96 -8.16 -13.36 0.70
C ALA A 96 -7.95 -13.08 2.20
N TYR A 97 -7.50 -11.88 2.57
CA TYR A 97 -7.31 -11.50 3.97
C TYR A 97 -8.63 -11.50 4.76
N GLU A 98 -9.67 -10.87 4.22
CA GLU A 98 -11.01 -10.79 4.84
C GLU A 98 -11.77 -12.13 4.87
N GLY A 99 -11.38 -13.11 4.05
CA GLY A 99 -12.08 -14.39 3.94
C GLY A 99 -13.44 -14.26 3.24
N LYS A 100 -13.61 -13.29 2.34
CA LYS A 100 -14.81 -13.04 1.55
C LYS A 100 -14.61 -13.34 0.07
#